data_AF-A0A950S458-F1
#
_entry.id   AF-A0A950S458-F1
#
_cell.length_a   1.000
_cell.length_b   1.000
_cell.length_c   1.000
_cell.angle_alpha   90.00
_cell.angle_beta   90.00
_cell.angle_gamma   90.00
#
_symmetry.space_group_name_H-M   'P 1'
#
loop_
_entity.id
_entity.type
_entity.pdbx_description
1 polymer ?
#
loop_
_entity_poly.entity_id
_entity_poly.type
_entity_poly.pdbx_seq_one_letter_code
_entity_poly.pdbx_strand_id
1 'polypeptide(L)'
;MPAAILDSFCLSLRDEGISSATTVNIVKTAQPSLITPLSMQSLSDSFFYHGPLDASRAAAEATAASAEIPITIPTTCAWRGIAPNTAAKYADTMTLELSPPIVNPFARNAAGLFARIALAGESPTWYWLLLVPRGETWTAGRLTLLPYRQ
;
A
#
# COMPACT_ATOMS: atom_id res chain seq x y z
N MET A 1 6.42 0.83 -10.95
CA MET A 1 5.37 1.57 -10.21
C MET A 1 5.73 3.04 -10.25
N PRO A 2 4.82 3.91 -10.70
CA PRO A 2 5.11 5.33 -10.88
C PRO A 2 5.57 6.02 -9.59
N ALA A 3 6.49 6.98 -9.72
CA ALA A 3 6.99 7.79 -8.61
C ALA A 3 5.88 8.57 -7.88
N ALA A 4 4.82 8.96 -8.60
CA ALA A 4 3.68 9.70 -8.06
C ALA A 4 2.99 9.02 -6.87
N ILE A 5 3.07 7.68 -6.77
CA ILE A 5 2.55 6.95 -5.60
C ILE A 5 3.34 7.31 -4.34
N LEU A 6 4.67 7.32 -4.42
CA LEU A 6 5.52 7.71 -3.29
C LEU A 6 5.43 9.20 -2.99
N ASP A 7 5.19 10.05 -3.98
CA ASP A 7 4.92 11.48 -3.74
C ASP A 7 3.64 11.68 -2.91
N SER A 8 2.57 10.93 -3.17
CA SER A 8 1.36 10.97 -2.34
C SER A 8 1.60 10.49 -0.91
N PHE A 9 2.43 9.45 -0.71
CA PHE A 9 2.84 9.05 0.64
C PHE A 9 3.69 10.10 1.32
N CYS A 10 4.64 10.73 0.61
CA CYS A 10 5.46 11.81 1.15
C CYS A 10 4.58 12.95 1.67
N LEU A 11 3.55 13.35 0.92
CA LEU A 11 2.58 14.36 1.35
C LEU A 11 1.80 13.92 2.59
N SER A 12 1.24 12.70 2.58
CA SER A 12 0.49 12.17 3.74
C SER A 12 1.33 12.12 5.01
N LEU A 13 2.56 11.63 4.92
CA LEU A 13 3.48 11.55 6.07
C LEU A 13 3.82 12.95 6.60
N ARG A 14 3.95 13.94 5.72
CA ARG A 14 4.17 15.34 6.13
C ARG A 14 2.95 15.93 6.83
N ASP A 15 1.75 15.63 6.36
CA ASP A 15 0.51 16.05 7.01
C ASP A 15 0.35 15.41 8.40
N GLU A 16 0.91 14.21 8.60
CA GLU A 16 1.03 13.53 9.90
C GLU A 16 2.19 14.06 10.77
N GLY A 17 2.93 15.08 10.31
CA GLY A 17 4.01 15.73 11.05
C GLY A 17 5.38 15.10 10.88
N ILE A 18 5.55 14.14 9.97
CA ILE A 18 6.84 13.53 9.67
C ILE A 18 7.64 14.45 8.75
N SER A 19 8.83 14.84 9.22
CA SER A 19 9.75 15.68 8.43
C SER A 19 10.15 15.00 7.12
N SER A 20 10.25 15.77 6.04
CA SER A 20 10.76 15.29 4.75
C SER A 20 12.23 14.81 4.81
N ALA A 21 12.96 15.19 5.86
CA ALA A 21 14.32 14.73 6.14
C ALA A 21 14.38 13.39 6.89
N THR A 22 13.25 12.93 7.46
CA THR A 22 13.18 11.63 8.14
C THR A 22 13.31 10.53 7.09
N THR A 23 14.32 9.67 7.25
CA THR A 23 14.52 8.58 6.30
C THR A 23 13.46 7.51 6.49
N VAL A 24 12.73 7.21 5.42
CA VAL A 24 11.74 6.13 5.37
C VAL A 24 12.25 5.04 4.44
N ASN A 25 12.34 3.81 4.94
CA ASN A 25 12.66 2.66 4.11
C ASN A 25 11.48 2.34 3.20
N ILE A 26 11.75 2.04 1.94
CA ILE A 26 10.75 1.59 0.97
C ILE A 26 11.22 0.28 0.35
N VAL A 27 10.40 -0.77 0.41
CA VAL A 27 10.71 -2.02 -0.30
C VAL A 27 10.71 -1.75 -1.80
N LYS A 28 11.83 -2.01 -2.48
CA LYS A 28 12.04 -1.64 -3.90
C LYS A 28 11.13 -2.35 -4.90
N THR A 29 10.37 -3.34 -4.46
CA THR A 29 9.46 -4.13 -5.29
C THR A 29 8.13 -4.24 -4.57
N ALA A 30 7.04 -3.94 -5.29
CA ALA A 30 5.70 -4.13 -4.78
C ALA A 30 5.39 -5.62 -4.65
N GLN A 31 4.92 -6.05 -3.48
CA GLN A 31 4.86 -7.47 -3.10
C GLN A 31 3.42 -7.98 -3.00
N PRO A 32 3.06 -9.07 -3.71
CA PRO A 32 1.73 -9.68 -3.60
C PRO A 32 1.42 -10.21 -2.19
N SER A 33 2.42 -10.44 -1.34
CA SER A 33 2.26 -10.92 0.04
C SER A 33 1.43 -10.00 0.93
N LEU A 34 1.25 -8.74 0.56
CA LEU A 34 0.37 -7.80 1.25
C LEU A 34 -1.11 -7.99 0.91
N ILE A 35 -1.43 -8.77 -0.13
CA ILE A 35 -2.80 -9.11 -0.54
C ILE A 35 -3.23 -10.35 0.24
N THR A 36 -3.72 -10.12 1.45
CA THR A 36 -4.15 -11.19 2.38
C THR A 36 -5.68 -11.19 2.57
N PRO A 37 -6.28 -12.29 3.05
CA PRO A 37 -7.69 -12.30 3.42
C PRO A 37 -8.06 -11.19 4.41
N LEU A 38 -7.18 -10.90 5.38
CA LEU A 38 -7.39 -9.80 6.34
C LEU A 38 -7.36 -8.43 5.67
N SER A 39 -6.44 -8.20 4.73
CA SER A 39 -6.36 -6.90 4.02
C SER A 39 -7.60 -6.66 3.16
N MET A 40 -8.14 -7.73 2.55
CA MET A 40 -9.37 -7.70 1.79
C MET A 40 -10.59 -7.46 2.68
N GLN A 41 -10.65 -8.10 3.84
CA GLN A 41 -11.70 -7.85 4.83
C GLN A 41 -11.68 -6.37 5.26
N SER A 42 -10.52 -5.85 5.67
CA SER A 42 -10.41 -4.44 6.07
C SER A 42 -10.76 -3.47 4.93
N LEU A 43 -10.41 -3.80 3.69
CA LEU A 43 -10.83 -3.01 2.52
C LEU A 43 -12.35 -2.99 2.38
N SER A 44 -13.00 -4.15 2.51
CA SER A 44 -14.46 -4.23 2.43
C SER A 44 -15.15 -3.39 3.51
N ASP A 45 -14.60 -3.42 4.73
CA ASP A 45 -15.11 -2.67 5.88
C ASP A 45 -14.98 -1.16 5.64
N SER A 46 -13.82 -0.70 5.13
CA SER A 46 -13.58 0.71 4.79
C SER A 46 -14.49 1.24 3.68
N PHE A 47 -15.02 0.37 2.83
CA PHE A 47 -15.97 0.71 1.77
C PHE A 47 -17.44 0.47 2.17
N PHE A 48 -17.71 0.11 3.43
CA PHE A 48 -19.05 -0.21 3.94
C PHE A 48 -19.77 -1.25 3.06
N TYR A 49 -19.04 -2.24 2.57
CA TYR A 49 -19.61 -3.29 1.73
C TYR A 49 -20.49 -4.23 2.58
N HIS A 50 -21.76 -4.37 2.19
CA HIS A 50 -22.76 -5.17 2.93
C HIS A 50 -23.15 -6.48 2.23
N GLY A 51 -22.52 -6.80 1.09
CA GLY A 51 -22.79 -8.04 0.36
C GLY A 51 -22.08 -9.26 0.96
N PRO A 52 -22.38 -10.47 0.45
CA PRO A 52 -21.61 -11.66 0.81
C PRO A 52 -20.15 -11.45 0.43
N LEU A 53 -19.25 -11.71 1.38
CA LEU A 53 -17.82 -11.53 1.23
C LEU A 53 -17.11 -12.86 1.48
N ASP A 54 -16.38 -13.33 0.47
CA ASP A 54 -15.38 -14.37 0.63
C ASP A 54 -13.99 -13.71 0.49
N ALA A 55 -13.46 -13.21 1.61
CA ALA A 55 -12.20 -12.49 1.62
C ALA A 55 -11.01 -13.37 1.22
N SER A 56 -11.09 -14.68 1.49
CA SER A 56 -10.06 -15.66 1.09
C SER A 56 -10.01 -15.81 -0.43
N ARG A 57 -11.18 -15.99 -1.05
CA ARG A 57 -11.27 -16.06 -2.51
C ARG A 57 -10.84 -14.74 -3.17
N ALA A 58 -11.31 -13.61 -2.66
CA ALA A 58 -10.93 -12.29 -3.18
C ALA A 58 -9.41 -12.08 -3.13
N ALA A 59 -8.76 -12.43 -2.02
CA ALA A 59 -7.30 -12.36 -1.88
C ALA A 59 -6.58 -13.28 -2.86
N ALA A 60 -7.05 -14.52 -3.03
CA ALA A 60 -6.45 -15.49 -3.95
C ALA A 60 -6.54 -15.02 -5.41
N GLU A 61 -7.71 -14.55 -5.85
CA GLU A 61 -7.92 -14.05 -7.22
C GLU A 61 -7.07 -12.81 -7.49
N ALA A 62 -7.03 -11.85 -6.56
CA ALA A 62 -6.22 -10.65 -6.69
C ALA A 62 -4.72 -10.95 -6.68
N THR A 63 -4.26 -11.88 -5.84
CA THR A 63 -2.86 -12.32 -5.80
C THR A 63 -2.46 -13.01 -7.09
N ALA A 64 -3.31 -13.88 -7.64
CA ALA A 64 -3.06 -14.59 -8.89
C ALA A 64 -2.97 -13.65 -10.10
N ALA A 65 -3.72 -12.55 -10.08
CA ALA A 65 -3.67 -11.51 -11.11
C ALA A 65 -2.53 -10.48 -10.91
N SER A 66 -1.84 -10.54 -9.77
CA SER A 66 -0.79 -9.58 -9.41
C SER A 66 0.60 -10.12 -9.77
N ALA A 67 1.44 -9.23 -10.30
CA ALA A 67 2.86 -9.49 -10.47
C ALA A 67 3.68 -8.54 -9.59
N GLU A 68 4.88 -8.96 -9.22
CA GLU A 68 5.84 -8.05 -8.59
C GLU A 68 6.20 -6.89 -9.52
N ILE A 69 6.21 -5.66 -8.99
CA ILE A 69 6.46 -4.45 -9.79
C ILE A 69 7.59 -3.63 -9.13
N PRO A 70 8.69 -3.33 -9.84
CA PRO A 70 9.73 -2.43 -9.33
C PRO A 70 9.17 -1.05 -9.00
N ILE A 71 9.61 -0.46 -7.90
CA ILE A 71 9.16 0.85 -7.43
C ILE A 71 10.16 1.93 -7.85
N THR A 72 9.68 2.95 -8.55
CA THR A 72 10.49 4.12 -8.90
C THR A 72 10.57 5.05 -7.68
N ILE A 73 11.75 5.20 -7.10
CA ILE A 73 11.98 5.99 -5.89
C ILE A 73 12.29 7.45 -6.28
N PRO A 74 11.42 8.43 -5.97
CA PRO A 74 11.68 9.84 -6.21
C PRO A 74 12.63 10.45 -5.17
N THR A 75 12.98 11.73 -5.34
CA THR A 75 13.80 12.52 -4.40
C THR A 75 13.00 13.52 -3.57
N THR A 76 11.66 13.44 -3.61
CA THR A 76 10.74 14.38 -2.92
C THR A 76 10.72 14.22 -1.40
N CYS A 77 11.04 13.03 -0.91
CA CYS A 77 11.24 12.69 0.50
C CYS A 77 12.54 11.88 0.65
N ALA A 78 13.06 11.77 1.88
CA ALA A 78 14.23 10.95 2.20
C ALA A 78 13.90 9.44 2.13
N TRP A 79 13.76 8.90 0.93
CA TRP A 79 13.49 7.49 0.71
C TRP A 79 14.76 6.65 0.69
N ARG A 80 14.77 5.55 1.45
CA ARG A 80 15.83 4.53 1.37
C ARG A 80 15.25 3.24 0.82
N GLY A 81 15.59 2.92 -0.42
CA GLY A 81 15.18 1.65 -1.01
C GLY A 81 15.84 0.45 -0.32
N ILE A 82 15.05 -0.52 0.12
CA ILE A 82 15.49 -1.80 0.70
C ILE A 82 15.06 -2.99 -0.16
N ALA A 83 15.69 -4.15 0.04
CA ALA A 83 15.40 -5.34 -0.73
C ALA A 83 14.02 -5.96 -0.36
N PRO A 84 13.37 -6.69 -1.29
CA PRO A 84 12.16 -7.48 -0.99
C PRO A 84 12.36 -8.40 0.21
N ASN A 85 11.30 -8.58 1.01
CA ASN A 85 11.30 -9.50 2.18
C ASN A 85 12.36 -9.18 3.25
N THR A 86 12.87 -7.95 3.28
CA THR A 86 13.83 -7.50 4.31
C THR A 86 13.25 -6.50 5.29
N ALA A 87 11.99 -6.08 5.12
CA ALA A 87 11.33 -5.12 6.00
C ALA A 87 11.45 -5.50 7.49
N ALA A 88 11.27 -6.77 7.83
CA ALA A 88 11.39 -7.28 9.20
C ALA A 88 12.79 -7.09 9.83
N LYS A 89 13.85 -6.88 9.03
CA LYS A 89 15.21 -6.61 9.53
C LYS A 89 15.40 -5.17 9.98
N TYR A 90 14.51 -4.26 9.56
CA TYR A 90 14.58 -2.83 9.81
C TYR A 90 13.59 -2.44 10.90
N ALA A 91 13.71 -3.08 12.06
CA ALA A 91 12.77 -2.94 13.18
C ALA A 91 12.92 -1.62 13.95
N ASP A 92 13.90 -0.77 13.61
CA ASP A 92 14.22 0.51 14.24
C ASP A 92 13.86 1.72 13.36
N THR A 93 13.39 1.47 12.13
CA THR A 93 13.15 2.50 11.12
C THR A 93 11.76 2.38 10.55
N MET A 94 11.20 3.51 10.12
CA MET A 94 9.91 3.49 9.43
C MET A 94 10.08 2.78 8.08
N THR A 95 9.26 1.77 7.83
CA THR A 95 9.29 0.98 6.60
C THR A 95 7.92 0.99 5.92
N LEU A 96 7.91 1.41 4.66
CA LEU A 96 6.78 1.38 3.75
C LEU A 96 6.90 0.17 2.82
N GLU A 97 5.85 -0.65 2.78
CA GLU A 97 5.68 -1.77 1.87
C GLU A 97 4.43 -1.52 1.01
N LEU A 98 4.49 -1.80 -0.29
CA LEU A 98 3.38 -1.58 -1.23
C LEU A 98 3.01 -2.90 -1.91
N SER A 99 1.72 -3.15 -2.12
CA SER A 99 1.25 -4.23 -2.99
C SER A 99 1.27 -3.80 -4.44
N PRO A 100 1.25 -4.74 -5.39
CA PRO A 100 0.87 -4.43 -6.77
C PRO A 100 -0.53 -3.81 -6.81
N PRO A 101 -0.84 -2.98 -7.82
CA PRO A 101 -2.19 -2.52 -8.10
C PRO A 101 -3.13 -3.69 -8.34
N ILE A 102 -4.31 -3.65 -7.73
CA ILE A 102 -5.39 -4.59 -7.93
C ILE A 102 -6.71 -3.87 -8.21
N VAL A 103 -7.62 -4.55 -8.88
CA VAL A 103 -9.02 -4.11 -8.97
C VAL A 103 -9.66 -4.25 -7.58
N ASN A 104 -10.38 -3.23 -7.13
CA ASN A 104 -11.14 -3.29 -5.89
C ASN A 104 -12.45 -4.08 -6.14
N PRO A 105 -12.63 -5.25 -5.52
CA PRO A 105 -13.84 -6.05 -5.72
C PRO A 105 -15.09 -5.46 -5.05
N PHE A 106 -14.93 -4.48 -4.14
CA PHE A 106 -16.00 -3.91 -3.33
C PHE A 106 -16.51 -2.57 -3.85
N ALA A 107 -15.89 -2.02 -4.90
CA ALA A 107 -16.29 -0.76 -5.52
C ALA A 107 -16.18 -0.85 -7.04
N ARG A 108 -17.20 -0.36 -7.76
CA ARG A 108 -17.21 -0.41 -9.23
C ARG A 108 -16.11 0.47 -9.81
N ASN A 109 -15.40 -0.06 -10.82
CA ASN A 109 -14.37 0.64 -11.59
C ASN A 109 -13.29 1.29 -10.71
N ALA A 110 -13.05 0.74 -9.52
CA ALA A 110 -12.00 1.20 -8.62
C ALA A 110 -10.81 0.24 -8.69
N ALA A 111 -9.61 0.79 -8.75
CA ALA A 111 -8.37 0.06 -8.59
C ALA A 111 -7.54 0.77 -7.53
N GLY A 112 -6.59 0.06 -6.94
CA GLY A 112 -5.73 0.64 -5.92
C GLY A 112 -4.67 -0.35 -5.49
N LEU A 113 -3.93 0.01 -4.45
CA LEU A 113 -2.95 -0.86 -3.84
C LEU A 113 -3.06 -0.79 -2.32
N PHE A 114 -2.64 -1.87 -1.67
CA PHE A 114 -2.39 -1.87 -0.25
C PHE A 114 -1.03 -1.25 0.02
N ALA A 115 -0.97 -0.47 1.10
CA ALA A 115 0.27 0.01 1.66
C ALA A 115 0.30 -0.33 3.14
N ARG A 116 1.47 -0.72 3.61
CA ARG A 116 1.72 -1.04 5.00
C ARG A 116 2.89 -0.20 5.49
N ILE A 117 2.67 0.55 6.56
CA ILE A 117 3.70 1.34 7.23
C ILE A 117 3.94 0.71 8.60
N ALA A 118 5.17 0.26 8.84
CA ALA A 118 5.61 -0.22 10.14
C ALA A 118 6.61 0.76 10.73
N LEU A 119 6.50 1.04 12.04
CA LEU A 119 7.42 1.90 12.78
C LEU A 119 7.95 1.14 13.99
N ALA A 120 9.28 1.01 14.11
CA ALA A 120 9.96 0.74 15.38
C ALA A 120 9.41 -0.42 16.27
N GLY A 121 8.87 -1.50 15.70
CA GLY A 121 8.25 -2.60 16.45
C GLY A 121 6.80 -2.38 16.88
N GLU A 122 6.19 -1.25 16.52
CA GLU A 122 4.77 -1.00 16.65
C GLU A 122 3.95 -1.82 15.65
N SER A 123 2.65 -1.95 15.95
CA SER A 123 1.70 -2.57 15.03
C SER A 123 1.67 -1.79 13.71
N PRO A 124 1.77 -2.47 12.56
CA PRO A 124 1.79 -1.79 11.29
C PRO A 124 0.44 -1.12 11.00
N THR A 125 0.51 0.09 10.47
CA THR A 125 -0.66 0.79 9.96
C THR A 125 -0.88 0.43 8.49
N TRP A 126 -2.12 0.11 8.14
CA TRP A 126 -2.50 -0.32 6.79
C TRP A 126 -3.32 0.75 6.10
N TYR A 127 -3.06 0.90 4.80
CA TYR A 127 -3.73 1.86 3.96
C TYR A 127 -4.15 1.22 2.65
N TRP A 128 -5.20 1.78 2.07
CA TRP A 128 -5.58 1.58 0.68
C TRP A 128 -5.35 2.87 -0.08
N LEU A 129 -4.48 2.84 -1.09
CA LEU A 129 -4.29 3.95 -2.00
C LEU A 129 -5.14 3.71 -3.25
N LEU A 130 -6.16 4.55 -3.44
CA LEU A 130 -6.92 4.53 -4.69
C LEU A 130 -6.00 4.92 -5.85
N LEU A 131 -6.09 4.18 -6.96
CA LEU A 131 -5.42 4.53 -8.20
C LEU A 131 -6.47 4.90 -9.23
N VAL A 132 -6.34 6.11 -9.75
CA VAL A 132 -7.23 6.65 -10.78
C VAL A 132 -6.52 6.52 -12.13
N PRO A 133 -7.12 5.81 -13.12
CA PRO A 133 -6.53 5.70 -14.44
C PRO A 133 -6.53 7.08 -15.13
N ARG A 134 -5.41 7.43 -15.75
CA ARG A 134 -5.22 8.61 -16.59
C ARG A 134 -4.48 8.20 -17.87
N GLY A 135 -5.26 7.87 -18.91
CA GLY A 135 -4.73 7.30 -20.15
C GLY A 135 -4.03 5.96 -19.88
N GLU A 136 -2.76 5.86 -20.27
CA GLU A 136 -1.91 4.69 -20.05
C GLU A 136 -1.23 4.68 -18.66
N THR A 137 -1.50 5.69 -17.83
CA THR A 137 -0.87 5.87 -16.52
C THR A 137 -1.88 5.82 -15.37
N TRP A 138 -1.37 5.72 -14.15
CA TRP A 138 -2.16 5.76 -12.93
C TRP A 138 -1.76 6.99 -12.11
N THR A 139 -2.74 7.72 -11.62
CA THR A 139 -2.55 8.78 -10.62
C THR A 139 -2.99 8.27 -9.26
N ALA A 140 -2.19 8.58 -8.23
CA ALA A 140 -2.56 8.30 -6.86
C ALA A 140 -3.72 9.21 -6.41
N GLY A 141 -4.78 8.59 -5.89
CA GLY A 141 -5.94 9.24 -5.31
C GLY A 141 -5.80 9.41 -3.80
N ARG A 142 -6.92 9.39 -3.09
CA ARG A 142 -6.94 9.49 -1.63
C ARG A 142 -6.36 8.23 -1.00
N LEU A 143 -5.53 8.42 0.02
CA LEU A 143 -5.09 7.37 0.93
C LEU A 143 -6.17 7.14 2.00
N THR A 144 -6.65 5.90 2.11
CA THR A 144 -7.67 5.48 3.07
C THR A 144 -7.03 4.60 4.13
N LEU A 145 -7.12 5.00 5.39
CA LEU A 145 -6.71 4.17 6.52
C LEU A 145 -7.62 2.93 6.61
N LEU A 146 -7.01 1.75 6.68
CA LEU A 146 -7.72 0.49 6.83
C LEU A 146 -7.82 0.10 8.30
N PRO A 147 -8.99 -0.32 8.81
CA PRO A 147 -9.15 -0.88 10.14
C PRO A 147 -8.59 -2.31 10.15
N TYR A 148 -7.27 -2.42 10.05
CA TYR A 148 -6.58 -3.70 10.05
C TYR A 148 -6.27 -4.12 11.48
N ARG A 149 -6.88 -5.21 11.93
CA ARG A 149 -6.62 -5.82 13.25
C ARG A 149 -5.89 -7.14 13.00
N GLN A 150 -4.65 -7.23 13.48
CA GLN A 150 -3.88 -8.47 13.52
C GLN A 150 -4.32 -9.34 14.69
#